data_AF-A0A1C4XGH3-F1
#
_entry.id   AF-A0A1C4XGH3-F1
#
_cell.length_a   1.000
_cell.length_b   1.000
_cell.length_c   1.000
_cell.angle_alpha   90.00
_cell.angle_beta   90.00
_cell.angle_gamma   90.00
#
_symmetry.space_group_name_H-M   'P 1'
#
loop_
_entity.id
_entity.type
_entity.pdbx_description
1 polymer ?
#
loop_
_entity_poly.entity_id
_entity_poly.type
_entity_poly.pdbx_seq_one_letter_code
_entity_poly.pdbx_strand_id
1 'polypeptide(L)'
;MGAIIGLIGVIVTVIIYVLQTASSKPDGGTDIRSGSGNVQAGSGNVQAESGNCVIQGGTGNNCQVAPPLPPPAADPLAVNPGWPTIRNCDGSTLTAMLKGGLTPDLVPPSSTEDFRTTMVNKGGASFGTGHLYLTMTVVDDSTVQIEEIKPLFFRTTPMLPAWVYDSLGGCGGDSYSRVFDLNLDRKTFTDQGLPTDEPGDPLPNTRREPLGPSFHVERDDPAEVRIDASACDAAYYEWGLRIKYVAEGRTFTKEIGSPAEPFRSIGSGGSRVSAYTLASATELKKSEPVASECD
;
A
#
# COMPACT_ATOMS: atom_id res chain seq x y z
N MET A 1 22.42 -46.98 29.61
CA MET A 1 22.54 -46.06 30.76
C MET A 1 22.95 -44.72 30.18
N GLY A 2 22.02 -43.84 29.81
CA GLY A 2 21.36 -42.85 30.68
C GLY A 2 22.11 -41.51 30.52
N ALA A 3 21.53 -40.32 30.31
CA ALA A 3 20.15 -39.86 30.30
C ALA A 3 20.03 -38.57 29.46
N ILE A 4 18.78 -38.28 29.10
CA ILE A 4 18.20 -37.08 28.46
C ILE A 4 18.21 -35.88 29.43
N ILE A 5 18.23 -34.64 28.90
CA ILE A 5 17.53 -33.39 29.32
C ILE A 5 18.20 -32.28 28.48
N GLY A 6 17.56 -31.51 27.59
CA GLY A 6 16.25 -30.88 27.65
C GLY A 6 16.48 -29.37 27.79
N LEU A 7 16.60 -28.63 26.69
CA LEU A 7 16.72 -27.17 26.73
C LEU A 7 15.45 -26.53 26.14
N ILE A 8 14.79 -25.84 27.05
CA ILE A 8 13.46 -25.25 26.98
C ILE A 8 13.51 -24.01 26.07
N GLY A 9 12.59 -23.95 25.12
CA GLY A 9 12.27 -22.74 24.37
C GLY A 9 11.60 -21.71 25.28
N VAL A 10 12.05 -20.46 25.19
CA VAL A 10 11.34 -19.32 25.76
C VAL A 10 10.80 -18.50 24.59
N ILE A 11 9.51 -18.70 24.30
CA ILE A 11 8.72 -17.82 23.44
C ILE A 11 8.33 -16.62 24.31
N VAL A 12 8.93 -15.46 24.04
CA VAL A 12 8.55 -14.19 24.68
C VAL A 12 7.39 -13.62 23.88
N THR A 13 6.17 -13.87 24.33
CA THR A 13 4.97 -13.17 23.86
C THR A 13 4.89 -11.81 24.54
N VAL A 14 5.12 -10.74 23.77
CA VAL A 14 4.93 -9.36 24.23
C VAL A 14 3.44 -9.03 24.15
N ILE A 15 2.74 -9.06 25.29
CA ILE A 15 1.38 -8.55 25.43
C ILE A 15 1.48 -7.09 25.87
N ILE A 16 1.14 -6.16 24.97
CA ILE A 16 1.02 -4.73 25.28
C ILE A 16 -0.33 -4.52 25.98
N TYR A 17 -0.32 -4.38 27.31
CA TYR A 17 -1.44 -3.82 28.06
C TYR A 17 -1.36 -2.30 28.00
N VAL A 18 -2.28 -1.67 27.26
CA VAL A 18 -2.50 -0.22 27.35
C VAL A 18 -3.27 0.05 28.65
N LEU A 19 -2.56 0.49 29.68
CA LEU A 19 -3.13 1.10 30.87
C LEU A 19 -3.66 2.49 30.51
N GLN A 20 -4.97 2.61 30.30
CA GLN A 20 -5.64 3.91 30.32
C GLN A 20 -5.64 4.43 31.76
N THR A 21 -4.86 5.48 32.00
CA THR A 21 -4.92 6.28 33.23
C THR A 21 -6.12 7.22 33.12
N ALA A 22 -7.26 6.82 33.69
CA ALA A 22 -8.37 7.72 33.92
C ALA A 22 -7.97 8.71 35.03
N SER A 23 -7.68 9.94 34.64
CA SER A 23 -7.51 11.08 35.55
C SER A 23 -8.89 11.45 36.11
N SER A 24 -9.10 11.19 37.39
CA SER A 24 -10.29 11.64 38.12
C SER A 24 -10.13 13.12 38.48
N LYS A 25 -10.92 13.98 37.83
CA LYS A 25 -11.21 15.33 38.34
C LYS A 25 -12.68 15.37 38.76
N PRO A 26 -13.03 15.84 39.96
CA PRO A 26 -14.41 15.93 40.40
C PRO A 26 -14.96 17.31 40.02
N ASP A 27 -15.75 17.38 38.96
CA ASP A 27 -16.59 18.55 38.72
C ASP A 27 -18.05 18.12 38.83
N GLY A 28 -18.71 18.63 39.88
CA GLY A 28 -20.11 18.35 40.19
C GLY A 28 -21.02 18.87 39.09
N GLY A 29 -21.52 17.96 38.26
CA GLY A 29 -22.65 18.17 37.36
C GLY A 29 -23.77 17.24 37.78
N THR A 30 -24.92 17.79 38.15
CA THR A 30 -26.12 17.03 38.46
C THR A 30 -26.56 16.19 37.24
N ASP A 31 -26.57 14.87 37.40
CA ASP A 31 -27.18 13.92 36.47
C ASP A 31 -28.66 14.26 36.26
N ILE A 32 -29.03 14.72 35.05
CA ILE A 32 -30.43 14.72 34.62
C ILE A 32 -30.70 13.37 33.96
N ARG A 33 -31.26 12.45 34.75
CA ARG A 33 -31.85 11.20 34.23
C ARG A 33 -32.96 11.55 33.24
N SER A 34 -32.79 11.13 31.99
CA SER A 34 -33.85 11.07 30.98
C SER A 34 -34.90 10.02 31.38
N GLY A 35 -35.79 10.39 32.29
CA GLY A 35 -37.10 9.76 32.46
C GLY A 35 -38.15 10.65 31.79
N SER A 36 -39.13 10.04 31.13
CA SER A 36 -40.34 10.71 30.63
C SER A 36 -41.07 11.41 31.79
N GLY A 37 -40.72 12.66 32.06
CA GLY A 37 -41.31 13.49 33.09
C GLY A 37 -41.04 14.95 32.76
N ASN A 38 -42.09 15.78 32.81
CA ASN A 38 -41.99 17.22 32.57
C ASN A 38 -40.98 17.86 33.51
N VAL A 39 -39.85 18.33 32.97
CA VAL A 39 -38.88 19.14 33.70
C VAL A 39 -39.35 20.59 33.65
N GLN A 40 -39.74 21.14 34.80
CA GLN A 40 -39.92 22.59 34.97
C GLN A 40 -38.54 23.24 34.98
N ALA A 41 -38.19 23.92 33.88
CA ALA A 41 -36.95 24.66 33.76
C ALA A 41 -36.99 25.93 34.64
N GLY A 42 -36.16 25.97 35.69
CA GLY A 42 -35.69 27.23 36.26
C GLY A 42 -34.82 27.96 35.24
N SER A 43 -34.92 29.29 35.19
CA SER A 43 -34.24 30.15 34.22
C SER A 43 -32.72 29.97 34.26
N GLY A 44 -32.20 29.14 33.37
CA GLY A 44 -30.77 28.95 33.16
C GLY A 44 -30.52 28.66 31.68
N ASN A 45 -29.53 29.33 31.09
CA ASN A 45 -29.09 29.07 29.73
C ASN A 45 -28.44 27.68 29.67
N VAL A 46 -29.10 26.72 29.00
CA VAL A 46 -28.50 25.43 28.68
C VAL A 46 -27.74 25.59 27.36
N GLN A 47 -26.41 25.66 27.42
CA GLN A 47 -25.57 25.52 26.23
C GLN A 47 -25.37 24.03 25.94
N ALA A 48 -25.91 23.56 24.82
CA ALA A 48 -25.58 22.25 24.27
C ALA A 48 -24.31 22.39 23.41
N GLU A 49 -23.32 21.53 23.63
CA GLU A 49 -21.97 21.62 23.04
C GLU A 49 -21.89 21.40 21.52
N SER A 50 -22.99 21.24 20.79
CA SER A 50 -22.93 21.14 19.31
C SER A 50 -24.25 21.38 18.56
N GLY A 51 -25.24 22.05 19.17
CA GLY A 51 -26.51 22.35 18.50
C GLY A 51 -27.13 23.66 18.99
N ASN A 52 -27.61 24.48 18.06
CA ASN A 52 -28.31 25.72 18.39
C ASN A 52 -29.68 25.39 19.00
N CYS A 53 -29.79 25.48 20.33
CA CYS A 53 -31.07 25.46 21.03
C CYS A 53 -31.63 26.88 21.11
N VAL A 54 -32.77 27.14 20.45
CA VAL A 54 -33.56 28.36 20.68
C VAL A 54 -34.74 27.98 21.56
N ILE A 55 -34.70 28.37 22.84
CA ILE A 55 -35.87 28.27 23.72
C ILE A 55 -36.78 29.45 23.41
N GLN A 56 -37.82 29.23 22.60
CA GLN A 56 -38.90 30.21 22.47
C GLN A 56 -39.84 30.05 23.66
N GLY A 57 -39.96 31.11 24.47
CA GLY A 57 -40.82 31.16 25.64
C GLY A 57 -42.29 30.96 25.25
N GLY A 58 -42.78 29.73 25.38
CA GLY A 58 -44.15 29.37 25.02
C GLY A 58 -44.38 27.86 24.99
N THR A 59 -44.45 27.23 26.18
CA THR A 59 -45.12 25.94 26.46
C THR A 59 -44.76 24.67 25.65
N GLY A 60 -43.66 24.64 24.90
CA GLY A 60 -43.21 23.40 24.25
C GLY A 60 -41.73 23.41 23.91
N ASN A 61 -40.91 22.82 24.78
CA ASN A 61 -39.48 22.61 24.51
C ASN A 61 -39.30 21.42 23.57
N ASN A 62 -39.48 21.63 22.27
CA ASN A 62 -39.24 20.60 21.26
C ASN A 62 -37.80 20.71 20.76
N CYS A 63 -36.86 20.16 21.52
CA CYS A 63 -35.47 20.02 21.08
C CYS A 63 -35.39 18.87 20.08
N GLN A 64 -35.44 19.16 18.77
CA GLN A 64 -35.07 18.18 17.77
C GLN A 64 -33.54 18.09 17.71
N VAL A 65 -32.98 17.12 18.42
CA VAL A 65 -31.60 16.69 18.19
C VAL A 65 -31.57 16.07 16.80
N ALA A 66 -30.76 16.62 15.90
CA ALA A 66 -30.53 15.99 14.60
C ALA A 66 -30.08 14.54 14.83
N PRO A 67 -30.62 13.55 14.11
CA PRO A 67 -30.18 12.17 14.28
C PRO A 67 -28.66 12.11 14.10
N PRO A 68 -27.95 11.33 14.93
CA PRO A 68 -26.51 11.16 14.77
C PRO A 68 -26.21 10.73 13.34
N LEU A 69 -25.19 11.33 12.72
CA LEU A 69 -24.76 10.93 11.40
C LEU A 69 -24.48 9.41 11.42
N PRO A 70 -24.91 8.66 10.39
CA PRO A 70 -24.56 7.25 10.31
C PRO A 70 -23.02 7.12 10.36
N PRO A 71 -22.50 6.03 10.96
CA PRO A 71 -21.07 5.76 10.96
C PRO A 71 -20.49 5.90 9.54
N PRO A 72 -19.22 6.32 9.40
CA PRO A 72 -18.54 6.23 8.12
C PRO A 72 -18.75 4.82 7.56
N ALA A 73 -19.18 4.73 6.29
CA ALA A 73 -19.28 3.43 5.64
C ALA A 73 -17.91 2.76 5.73
N ALA A 74 -17.88 1.48 6.11
CA ALA A 74 -16.66 0.70 6.07
C ALA A 74 -16.08 0.80 4.65
N ASP A 75 -14.76 0.93 4.55
CA ASP A 75 -14.08 0.94 3.26
C ASP A 75 -14.21 -0.45 2.63
N PRO A 76 -14.98 -0.61 1.54
CA PRO A 76 -15.25 -1.93 0.98
C PRO A 76 -14.11 -2.44 0.11
N LEU A 77 -13.23 -1.58 -0.40
CA LEU A 77 -12.20 -1.94 -1.36
C LEU A 77 -11.00 -2.56 -0.63
N ALA A 78 -10.64 -3.80 -0.93
CA ALA A 78 -9.35 -4.38 -0.56
C ALA A 78 -8.35 -4.26 -1.73
N VAL A 79 -7.13 -3.82 -1.42
CA VAL A 79 -6.04 -3.71 -2.40
C VAL A 79 -4.84 -4.45 -1.85
N ASN A 80 -4.36 -5.44 -2.59
CA ASN A 80 -3.18 -6.22 -2.24
C ASN A 80 -2.03 -5.87 -3.20
N PRO A 81 -1.06 -5.03 -2.77
CA PRO A 81 0.09 -4.69 -3.59
C PRO A 81 1.16 -5.77 -3.52
N GLY A 82 1.68 -6.16 -4.68
CA GLY A 82 2.87 -7.00 -4.81
C GLY A 82 4.02 -6.24 -5.46
N TRP A 83 5.12 -6.09 -4.72
CA TRP A 83 6.27 -5.26 -5.08
C TRP A 83 7.60 -5.88 -4.61
N PRO A 84 8.71 -5.75 -5.35
CA PRO A 84 8.87 -5.14 -6.67
C PRO A 84 8.54 -6.08 -7.84
N THR A 85 8.03 -7.26 -7.50
CA THR A 85 7.53 -8.29 -8.41
C THR A 85 6.55 -9.18 -7.63
N ILE A 86 5.76 -9.99 -8.32
CA ILE A 86 4.97 -11.08 -7.71
C ILE A 86 5.33 -12.45 -8.26
N ARG A 87 6.21 -12.51 -9.27
CA ARG A 87 6.55 -13.74 -9.98
C ARG A 87 8.04 -13.93 -9.98
N ASN A 88 8.45 -15.10 -9.50
CA ASN A 88 9.83 -15.59 -9.59
C ASN A 88 10.33 -15.65 -11.05
N CYS A 89 9.44 -15.49 -12.03
CA CYS A 89 9.70 -15.53 -13.47
C CYS A 89 9.71 -14.16 -14.16
N ASP A 90 9.60 -13.08 -13.40
CA ASP A 90 9.77 -11.73 -13.95
C ASP A 90 11.25 -11.51 -14.29
N GLY A 91 11.60 -11.37 -15.57
CA GLY A 91 12.97 -11.12 -16.00
C GLY A 91 13.34 -9.64 -16.08
N SER A 92 12.34 -8.76 -15.94
CA SER A 92 12.47 -7.34 -16.27
C SER A 92 12.72 -6.47 -15.04
N THR A 93 12.47 -7.01 -13.84
CA THR A 93 12.71 -6.27 -12.59
C THR A 93 14.02 -6.66 -11.93
N LEU A 94 14.80 -5.63 -11.64
CA LEU A 94 16.03 -5.71 -10.88
C LEU A 94 15.85 -5.00 -9.53
N THR A 95 16.70 -5.33 -8.57
CA THR A 95 16.72 -4.63 -7.29
C THR A 95 18.11 -4.13 -6.97
N ALA A 96 18.20 -2.98 -6.33
CA ALA A 96 19.46 -2.41 -5.87
C ALA A 96 19.45 -2.22 -4.37
N MET A 97 20.64 -2.34 -3.78
CA MET A 97 20.88 -1.90 -2.42
C MET A 97 21.43 -0.47 -2.43
N LEU A 98 20.94 0.34 -1.50
CA LEU A 98 21.35 1.74 -1.38
C LEU A 98 22.75 1.87 -0.77
N LYS A 99 23.40 3.00 -1.00
CA LYS A 99 24.68 3.32 -0.33
C LYS A 99 24.49 3.36 1.19
N GLY A 100 25.32 2.59 1.91
CA GLY A 100 25.19 2.42 3.36
C GLY A 100 24.24 1.29 3.78
N GLY A 101 23.59 0.61 2.83
CA GLY A 101 22.84 -0.62 3.07
C GLY A 101 23.75 -1.85 3.22
N LEU A 102 23.13 -3.03 3.19
CA LEU A 102 23.84 -4.31 3.35
C LEU A 102 24.77 -4.58 2.17
N THR A 103 25.89 -5.26 2.44
CA THR A 103 26.75 -5.82 1.41
C THR A 103 26.16 -7.12 0.87
N PRO A 104 26.53 -7.57 -0.34
CA PRO A 104 25.96 -8.78 -0.95
C PRO A 104 26.06 -10.03 -0.07
N ASP A 105 27.16 -10.18 0.68
CA ASP A 105 27.40 -11.31 1.60
C ASP A 105 26.47 -11.33 2.83
N LEU A 106 25.84 -10.19 3.15
CA LEU A 106 24.93 -10.05 4.29
C LEU A 106 23.45 -10.18 3.92
N VAL A 107 23.14 -10.43 2.64
CA VAL A 107 21.78 -10.70 2.17
C VAL A 107 21.77 -12.14 1.65
N PRO A 108 21.64 -13.14 2.54
CA PRO A 108 21.68 -14.53 2.10
C PRO A 108 20.46 -14.84 1.22
N PRO A 109 20.65 -15.45 0.05
CA PRO A 109 19.55 -15.92 -0.78
C PRO A 109 18.68 -16.96 -0.07
N SER A 110 17.42 -17.01 -0.44
CA SER A 110 16.46 -18.02 0.00
C SER A 110 15.97 -18.83 -1.20
N SER A 111 15.77 -20.13 -1.02
CA SER A 111 15.12 -20.97 -2.02
C SER A 111 13.59 -20.87 -1.97
N THR A 112 13.01 -20.18 -0.99
CA THR A 112 11.56 -20.14 -0.75
C THR A 112 10.92 -18.80 -1.04
N GLU A 113 11.71 -17.74 -1.16
CA GLU A 113 11.25 -16.37 -1.44
C GLU A 113 12.04 -15.79 -2.61
N ASP A 114 11.38 -14.97 -3.43
CA ASP A 114 12.09 -14.19 -4.45
C ASP A 114 13.10 -13.24 -3.78
N PHE A 115 14.36 -13.32 -4.21
CA PHE A 115 15.44 -12.56 -3.63
C PHE A 115 15.25 -11.04 -3.75
N ARG A 116 14.50 -10.57 -4.76
CA ARG A 116 14.15 -9.15 -4.94
C ARG A 116 13.27 -8.65 -3.80
N THR A 117 12.29 -9.46 -3.36
CA THR A 117 11.42 -9.15 -2.22
C THR A 117 12.24 -9.06 -0.93
N THR A 118 13.15 -10.02 -0.71
CA THR A 118 14.10 -9.96 0.41
C THR A 118 14.93 -8.67 0.38
N MET A 119 15.44 -8.26 -0.78
CA MET A 119 16.24 -7.04 -0.91
C MET A 119 15.46 -5.77 -0.57
N VAL A 120 14.24 -5.60 -1.10
CA VAL A 120 13.41 -4.43 -0.80
C VAL A 120 13.04 -4.39 0.69
N ASN A 121 12.73 -5.54 1.29
CA ASN A 121 12.46 -5.66 2.73
C ASN A 121 13.67 -5.32 3.61
N LYS A 122 14.89 -5.44 3.08
CA LYS A 122 16.15 -5.07 3.76
C LYS A 122 16.60 -3.64 3.46
N GLY A 123 15.72 -2.79 2.91
CA GLY A 123 16.01 -1.39 2.63
C GLY A 123 16.56 -1.13 1.23
N GLY A 124 16.46 -2.12 0.33
CA GLY A 124 16.70 -1.94 -1.10
C GLY A 124 15.54 -1.24 -1.81
N ALA A 125 15.69 -1.13 -3.12
CA ALA A 125 14.75 -0.49 -4.05
C ALA A 125 14.71 -1.28 -5.37
N SER A 126 13.66 -1.12 -6.18
CA SER A 126 13.72 -1.55 -7.59
C SER A 126 14.80 -0.74 -8.33
N PHE A 127 15.48 -1.36 -9.29
CA PHE A 127 16.56 -0.73 -10.05
C PHE A 127 16.21 -0.59 -11.52
N GLY A 128 16.24 0.63 -12.05
CA GLY A 128 15.79 0.90 -13.41
C GLY A 128 14.27 0.73 -13.50
N THR A 129 13.80 -0.49 -13.69
CA THR A 129 12.38 -0.83 -13.79
C THR A 129 11.94 -1.73 -12.63
N GLY A 130 10.76 -1.44 -12.07
CA GLY A 130 10.07 -2.27 -11.09
C GLY A 130 8.60 -2.45 -11.47
N HIS A 131 8.01 -3.61 -11.16
CA HIS A 131 6.61 -3.90 -11.45
C HIS A 131 5.82 -3.98 -10.15
N LEU A 132 4.85 -3.07 -9.99
CA LEU A 132 3.87 -3.13 -8.92
C LEU A 132 2.60 -3.79 -9.44
N TYR A 133 2.25 -4.93 -8.89
CA TYR A 133 1.00 -5.61 -9.20
C TYR A 133 -0.04 -5.23 -8.16
N LEU A 134 -1.21 -4.80 -8.60
CA LEU A 134 -2.34 -4.48 -7.72
C LEU A 134 -3.48 -5.43 -7.99
N THR A 135 -3.74 -6.31 -7.03
CA THR A 135 -5.00 -7.06 -6.99
C THR A 135 -6.01 -6.27 -6.18
N MET A 136 -7.12 -5.90 -6.82
CA MET A 136 -8.23 -5.17 -6.22
C MET A 136 -9.45 -6.08 -6.11
N THR A 137 -10.08 -6.11 -4.95
CA THR A 137 -11.31 -6.87 -4.67
C THR A 137 -12.13 -6.15 -3.61
N VAL A 138 -13.28 -6.68 -3.23
CA VAL A 138 -14.10 -6.13 -2.14
C VAL A 138 -14.21 -7.11 -0.98
N VAL A 139 -14.29 -6.56 0.23
CA VAL A 139 -14.42 -7.34 1.45
C VAL A 139 -15.87 -7.77 1.74
N ASP A 140 -16.84 -7.05 1.18
CA ASP A 140 -18.28 -7.28 1.32
C ASP A 140 -18.92 -7.63 -0.05
N ASP A 141 -20.25 -7.57 -0.13
CA ASP A 141 -21.02 -7.90 -1.34
C ASP A 141 -21.24 -6.66 -2.23
N SER A 142 -20.51 -5.57 -2.00
CA SER A 142 -20.64 -4.35 -2.81
C SER A 142 -19.99 -4.51 -4.18
N THR A 143 -20.42 -3.69 -5.13
CA THR A 143 -19.69 -3.44 -6.37
C THR A 143 -18.97 -2.11 -6.24
N VAL A 144 -17.66 -2.11 -6.44
CA VAL A 144 -16.83 -0.90 -6.40
C VAL A 144 -16.46 -0.47 -7.82
N GLN A 145 -16.73 0.78 -8.17
CA GLN A 145 -16.26 1.39 -9.42
C GLN A 145 -14.91 2.07 -9.18
N ILE A 146 -13.86 1.65 -9.88
CA ILE A 146 -12.53 2.29 -9.80
C ILE A 146 -12.50 3.46 -10.79
N GLU A 147 -12.52 4.69 -10.26
CA GLU A 147 -12.54 5.89 -11.10
C GLU A 147 -11.15 6.27 -11.60
N GLU A 148 -10.15 6.19 -10.73
CA GLU A 148 -8.83 6.75 -11.02
C GLU A 148 -7.75 6.11 -10.14
N ILE A 149 -6.55 5.95 -10.71
CA ILE A 149 -5.31 5.63 -10.00
C ILE A 149 -4.33 6.76 -10.29
N LYS A 150 -3.66 7.30 -9.26
CA LYS A 150 -2.68 8.37 -9.39
C LYS A 150 -1.44 8.11 -8.55
N PRO A 151 -0.23 8.44 -9.03
CA PRO A 151 0.96 8.37 -8.21
C PRO A 151 1.00 9.47 -7.14
N LEU A 152 1.58 9.11 -6.01
CA LEU A 152 1.98 10.01 -4.93
C LEU A 152 3.51 10.01 -4.87
N PHE A 153 4.12 11.18 -4.84
CA PHE A 153 5.57 11.31 -4.74
C PHE A 153 5.93 11.90 -3.38
N PHE A 154 6.70 11.15 -2.59
CA PHE A 154 7.06 11.53 -1.23
C PHE A 154 8.45 12.16 -1.17
N ARG A 155 9.43 11.55 -1.86
CA ARG A 155 10.82 12.02 -1.83
C ARG A 155 11.56 11.64 -3.10
N THR A 156 12.46 12.54 -3.51
CA THR A 156 13.47 12.29 -4.55
C THR A 156 14.82 12.77 -4.03
N THR A 157 15.83 11.91 -4.09
CA THR A 157 17.17 12.21 -3.59
C THR A 157 18.22 11.80 -4.63
N PRO A 158 19.12 12.70 -5.08
CA PRO A 158 20.25 12.31 -5.93
C PRO A 158 21.11 11.25 -5.24
N MET A 159 21.18 10.06 -5.84
CA MET A 159 21.82 8.90 -5.24
C MET A 159 22.12 7.85 -6.31
N LEU A 160 23.27 7.21 -6.20
CA LEU A 160 23.57 5.99 -6.95
C LEU A 160 23.41 4.76 -6.05
N PRO A 161 22.98 3.62 -6.61
CA PRO A 161 22.97 2.36 -5.89
C PRO A 161 24.39 1.91 -5.53
N ALA A 162 24.52 1.11 -4.46
CA ALA A 162 25.78 0.50 -4.07
C ALA A 162 26.10 -0.73 -4.93
N TRP A 163 25.10 -1.57 -5.13
CA TRP A 163 25.15 -2.76 -5.97
C TRP A 163 23.74 -3.17 -6.40
N VAL A 164 23.66 -3.94 -7.47
CA VAL A 164 22.42 -4.43 -8.09
C VAL A 164 22.39 -5.95 -8.01
N TYR A 165 21.21 -6.49 -7.72
CA TYR A 165 20.89 -7.88 -8.00
C TYR A 165 20.24 -7.97 -9.38
N ASP A 166 20.93 -8.69 -10.25
CA ASP A 166 20.50 -9.06 -11.59
C ASP A 166 19.90 -10.47 -11.54
N SER A 167 18.60 -10.59 -11.76
CA SER A 167 17.89 -11.87 -11.68
C SER A 167 18.21 -12.82 -12.83
N LEU A 168 18.89 -12.35 -13.89
CA LEU A 168 19.20 -13.10 -15.11
C LEU A 168 17.97 -13.74 -15.76
N GLY A 169 16.99 -12.91 -16.11
CA GLY A 169 15.87 -13.29 -16.98
C GLY A 169 14.76 -14.08 -16.30
N GLY A 170 13.63 -14.16 -16.99
CA GLY A 170 12.40 -14.81 -16.51
C GLY A 170 12.29 -16.27 -16.93
N CYS A 171 11.45 -17.07 -16.26
CA CYS A 171 11.19 -18.47 -16.64
C CYS A 171 10.43 -18.62 -17.98
N GLY A 172 10.06 -17.52 -18.65
CA GLY A 172 9.10 -17.51 -19.75
C GLY A 172 7.67 -17.76 -19.26
N GLY A 173 6.69 -17.22 -20.00
CA GLY A 173 5.27 -17.25 -19.62
C GLY A 173 4.75 -15.86 -19.35
N ASP A 174 4.71 -15.07 -20.41
CA ASP A 174 4.18 -13.73 -20.40
C ASP A 174 2.67 -13.86 -20.21
N SER A 175 2.20 -13.37 -19.07
CA SER A 175 0.77 -13.26 -18.83
C SER A 175 0.54 -11.85 -18.36
N TYR A 176 -0.30 -11.16 -19.10
CA TYR A 176 -0.41 -9.72 -19.01
C TYR A 176 -1.67 -9.32 -18.26
N SER A 177 -1.61 -8.14 -17.64
CA SER A 177 -2.76 -7.42 -17.11
C SER A 177 -2.80 -6.03 -17.74
N ARG A 178 -3.75 -5.19 -17.35
CA ARG A 178 -3.75 -3.79 -17.79
C ARG A 178 -2.54 -3.07 -17.21
N VAL A 179 -1.75 -2.41 -18.05
CA VAL A 179 -0.49 -1.79 -17.69
C VAL A 179 -0.64 -0.28 -17.55
N PHE A 180 -0.05 0.26 -16.49
CA PHE A 180 0.17 1.70 -16.33
C PHE A 180 1.66 1.99 -16.27
N ASP A 181 2.13 2.89 -17.12
CA ASP A 181 3.52 3.33 -17.11
C ASP A 181 3.69 4.49 -16.14
N LEU A 182 4.51 4.28 -15.11
CA LEU A 182 4.94 5.31 -14.19
C LEU A 182 6.39 5.69 -14.46
N ASN A 183 6.61 6.85 -15.08
CA ASN A 183 7.94 7.42 -15.21
C ASN A 183 8.23 8.31 -14.00
N LEU A 184 9.16 7.88 -13.14
CA LEU A 184 9.46 8.56 -11.88
C LEU A 184 10.29 9.84 -12.08
N ASP A 185 11.14 9.87 -13.12
CA ASP A 185 11.97 11.03 -13.45
C ASP A 185 11.11 12.19 -13.96
N ARG A 186 10.19 11.90 -14.89
CA ARG A 186 9.27 12.86 -15.52
C ARG A 186 7.99 13.07 -14.73
N LYS A 187 7.72 12.22 -13.74
CA LYS A 187 6.49 12.19 -12.93
C LYS A 187 5.22 12.06 -13.78
N THR A 188 5.29 11.23 -14.82
CA THR A 188 4.15 10.94 -15.69
C THR A 188 3.56 9.57 -15.37
N PHE A 189 2.24 9.46 -15.48
CA PHE A 189 1.50 8.22 -15.25
C PHE A 189 0.50 8.02 -16.38
N THR A 190 0.68 6.96 -17.16
CA THR A 190 -0.08 6.73 -18.39
C THR A 190 -0.71 5.36 -18.35
N ASP A 191 -2.02 5.29 -18.60
CA ASP A 191 -2.73 4.03 -18.81
C ASP A 191 -2.45 3.53 -20.24
N GLN A 192 -1.66 2.45 -20.36
CA GLN A 192 -1.34 1.85 -21.66
C GLN A 192 -2.42 0.87 -22.13
N GLY A 193 -3.41 0.57 -21.28
CA GLY A 193 -4.40 -0.45 -21.57
C GLY A 193 -3.80 -1.85 -21.48
N LEU A 194 -4.26 -2.75 -22.36
CA LEU A 194 -3.71 -4.10 -22.46
C LEU A 194 -2.54 -4.10 -23.43
N PRO A 195 -1.41 -4.76 -23.09
CA PRO A 195 -0.33 -4.96 -24.05
C PRO A 195 -0.87 -5.72 -25.26
N THR A 196 -0.80 -5.11 -26.45
CA THR A 196 -1.29 -5.74 -27.69
C THR A 196 -0.28 -6.69 -28.31
N ASP A 197 0.99 -6.52 -27.95
CA ASP A 197 2.13 -7.19 -28.57
C ASP A 197 2.90 -8.10 -27.60
N GLU A 198 2.46 -8.24 -26.33
CA GLU A 198 3.04 -9.22 -25.43
C GLU A 198 2.49 -10.62 -25.78
N PRO A 199 3.36 -11.60 -26.08
CA PRO A 199 2.91 -12.97 -26.28
C PRO A 199 2.27 -13.50 -24.99
N GLY A 200 1.31 -14.43 -25.09
CA GLY A 200 0.74 -15.13 -23.95
C GLY A 200 -0.71 -14.79 -23.60
N ASP A 201 -1.21 -15.38 -22.51
CA ASP A 201 -2.62 -15.32 -22.13
C ASP A 201 -2.85 -14.21 -21.08
N PRO A 202 -3.97 -13.47 -21.15
CA PRO A 202 -4.31 -12.52 -20.11
C PRO A 202 -4.45 -13.25 -18.78
N LEU A 203 -4.03 -12.59 -17.70
CA LEU A 203 -4.21 -13.16 -16.37
C LEU A 203 -5.69 -13.33 -16.03
N PRO A 204 -6.04 -14.34 -15.20
CA PRO A 204 -7.34 -14.36 -14.56
C PRO A 204 -7.58 -12.99 -13.92
N ASN A 205 -8.75 -12.39 -14.16
CA ASN A 205 -9.13 -11.07 -13.65
C ASN A 205 -8.50 -9.85 -14.36
N THR A 206 -7.92 -10.06 -15.55
CA THR A 206 -7.50 -8.95 -16.42
C THR A 206 -8.72 -8.21 -16.96
N ARG A 207 -8.83 -6.93 -16.60
CA ARG A 207 -9.89 -6.04 -17.09
C ARG A 207 -9.49 -5.39 -18.41
N ARG A 208 -10.40 -5.37 -19.39
CA ARG A 208 -10.15 -4.76 -20.72
C ARG A 208 -10.57 -3.31 -20.76
N GLU A 209 -11.60 -2.99 -20.00
CA GLU A 209 -12.20 -1.69 -19.86
C GLU A 209 -11.22 -0.67 -19.22
N PRO A 210 -11.26 0.61 -19.64
CA PRO A 210 -10.51 1.67 -18.97
C PRO A 210 -11.08 1.97 -17.59
N LEU A 211 -10.25 2.56 -16.72
CA LEU A 211 -10.71 3.13 -15.45
C LEU A 211 -11.88 4.11 -15.68
N GLY A 212 -12.77 4.21 -14.69
CA GLY A 212 -13.96 5.06 -14.77
C GLY A 212 -15.27 4.26 -14.71
N PRO A 213 -16.34 4.73 -15.38
CA PRO A 213 -17.69 4.18 -15.21
C PRO A 213 -17.89 2.71 -15.60
N SER A 214 -16.95 2.10 -16.31
CA SER A 214 -17.02 0.70 -16.72
C SER A 214 -16.16 -0.23 -15.87
N PHE A 215 -15.17 0.29 -15.14
CA PHE A 215 -14.22 -0.51 -14.39
C PHE A 215 -14.77 -0.81 -13.00
N HIS A 216 -15.26 -2.03 -12.82
CA HIS A 216 -15.84 -2.48 -11.56
C HIS A 216 -15.03 -3.62 -10.97
N VAL A 217 -15.06 -3.73 -9.65
CA VAL A 217 -14.48 -4.85 -8.91
C VAL A 217 -15.51 -5.39 -7.93
N GLU A 218 -15.60 -6.71 -7.87
CA GLU A 218 -16.49 -7.47 -6.98
C GLU A 218 -15.67 -8.56 -6.26
N ARG A 219 -16.26 -9.22 -5.26
CA ARG A 219 -15.54 -10.21 -4.46
C ARG A 219 -15.11 -11.39 -5.33
N ASP A 220 -16.04 -11.87 -6.14
CA ASP A 220 -15.86 -13.03 -7.02
C ASP A 220 -15.35 -12.66 -8.42
N ASP A 221 -15.20 -11.35 -8.69
CA ASP A 221 -14.67 -10.79 -9.92
C ASP A 221 -13.67 -9.68 -9.58
N PRO A 222 -12.48 -10.02 -9.03
CA PRO A 222 -11.47 -9.03 -8.71
C PRO A 222 -10.90 -8.39 -9.99
N ALA A 223 -10.01 -7.41 -9.84
CA ALA A 223 -9.24 -6.87 -10.95
C ALA A 223 -7.75 -6.91 -10.63
N GLU A 224 -6.94 -7.26 -11.62
CA GLU A 224 -5.49 -7.12 -11.55
C GLU A 224 -4.99 -6.09 -12.55
N VAL A 225 -4.12 -5.18 -12.08
CA VAL A 225 -3.41 -4.22 -12.93
C VAL A 225 -1.92 -4.20 -12.57
N ARG A 226 -1.07 -3.91 -13.55
CA ARG A 226 0.39 -3.78 -13.41
C ARG A 226 0.79 -2.32 -13.56
N ILE A 227 1.67 -1.84 -12.70
CA ILE A 227 2.30 -0.52 -12.82
C ILE A 227 3.79 -0.75 -13.09
N ASP A 228 4.25 -0.25 -14.23
CA ASP A 228 5.63 -0.33 -14.67
C ASP A 228 6.33 0.96 -14.27
N ALA A 229 7.02 0.91 -13.13
CA ALA A 229 7.72 2.04 -12.54
C ALA A 229 9.16 2.12 -13.05
N SER A 230 9.49 3.17 -13.79
CA SER A 230 10.83 3.42 -14.34
C SER A 230 11.53 4.58 -13.60
N ALA A 231 12.80 4.37 -13.24
CA ALA A 231 13.72 5.32 -12.63
C ALA A 231 15.07 5.26 -13.36
N CYS A 232 15.34 6.28 -14.17
CA CYS A 232 16.45 6.33 -15.11
C CYS A 232 17.56 7.26 -14.62
N ASP A 233 17.19 8.39 -13.98
CA ASP A 233 18.15 9.36 -13.47
C ASP A 233 18.96 8.77 -12.31
N ALA A 234 20.11 9.39 -12.00
CA ALA A 234 20.91 9.06 -10.83
C ALA A 234 20.24 9.54 -9.52
N ALA A 235 19.06 9.00 -9.24
CA ALA A 235 18.19 9.39 -8.15
C ALA A 235 17.43 8.22 -7.54
N TYR A 236 17.17 8.35 -6.25
CA TYR A 236 16.33 7.48 -5.44
C TYR A 236 14.95 8.13 -5.25
N TYR A 237 13.90 7.34 -5.42
CA TYR A 237 12.51 7.75 -5.40
C TYR A 237 11.72 7.00 -4.33
N GLU A 238 10.90 7.75 -3.59
CA GLU A 238 9.89 7.21 -2.69
C GLU A 238 8.51 7.67 -3.15
N TRP A 239 7.65 6.70 -3.37
CA TRP A 239 6.35 6.93 -4.00
C TRP A 239 5.28 5.98 -3.46
N GLY A 240 4.03 6.28 -3.79
CA GLY A 240 2.83 5.51 -3.46
C GLY A 240 1.79 5.69 -4.56
N LEU A 241 0.60 5.13 -4.38
CA LEU A 241 -0.54 5.36 -5.26
C LEU A 241 -1.75 5.79 -4.44
N ARG A 242 -2.59 6.61 -5.06
CA ARG A 242 -3.93 6.97 -4.60
C ARG A 242 -4.95 6.41 -5.57
N ILE A 243 -5.91 5.66 -5.05
CA ILE A 243 -7.01 5.06 -5.78
C ILE A 243 -8.29 5.79 -5.38
N LYS A 244 -8.97 6.41 -6.34
CA LYS A 244 -10.28 7.02 -6.16
C LYS A 244 -11.34 6.06 -6.69
N TYR A 245 -12.36 5.80 -5.90
CA TYR A 245 -13.40 4.82 -6.24
C TYR A 245 -14.77 5.24 -5.70
N VAL A 246 -15.81 4.63 -6.25
CA VAL A 246 -17.20 4.81 -5.81
C VAL A 246 -17.75 3.48 -5.32
N ALA A 247 -18.38 3.52 -4.14
CA ALA A 247 -19.13 2.42 -3.58
C ALA A 247 -20.45 2.95 -3.02
N GLU A 248 -21.56 2.27 -3.31
CA GLU A 248 -22.90 2.66 -2.83
C GLU A 248 -23.25 4.14 -3.09
N GLY A 249 -22.82 4.68 -4.23
CA GLY A 249 -23.04 6.07 -4.63
C GLY A 249 -22.18 7.11 -3.89
N ARG A 250 -21.21 6.69 -3.07
CA ARG A 250 -20.28 7.56 -2.35
C ARG A 250 -18.86 7.42 -2.89
N THR A 251 -18.15 8.54 -2.99
CA THR A 251 -16.74 8.56 -3.39
C THR A 251 -15.82 8.35 -2.19
N PHE A 252 -14.80 7.53 -2.39
CA PHE A 252 -13.77 7.20 -1.42
C PHE A 252 -12.37 7.37 -2.02
N THR A 253 -11.37 7.27 -1.15
CA THR A 253 -9.96 7.32 -1.55
C THR A 253 -9.17 6.34 -0.69
N LYS A 254 -8.39 5.49 -1.36
CA LYS A 254 -7.45 4.56 -0.74
C LYS A 254 -6.03 4.92 -1.17
N GLU A 255 -5.11 5.00 -0.22
CA GLU A 255 -3.69 5.19 -0.50
C GLU A 255 -2.94 3.89 -0.22
N ILE A 256 -2.03 3.53 -1.11
CA ILE A 256 -1.10 2.40 -0.95
C ILE A 256 0.33 2.92 -1.06
N GLY A 257 1.17 2.49 -0.12
CA GLY A 257 2.42 3.18 0.16
C GLY A 257 2.18 4.50 0.91
N SER A 258 3.06 4.82 1.84
CA SER A 258 2.98 6.05 2.65
C SER A 258 4.37 6.68 2.78
N PRO A 259 4.49 7.92 3.29
CA PRO A 259 5.81 8.47 3.58
C PRO A 259 6.65 7.63 4.56
N ALA A 260 6.00 6.86 5.46
CA ALA A 260 6.67 5.97 6.40
C ALA A 260 7.05 4.62 5.77
N GLU A 261 6.21 4.13 4.85
CA GLU A 261 6.38 2.85 4.15
C GLU A 261 6.14 3.05 2.64
N PRO A 262 7.07 3.72 1.93
CA PRO A 262 6.91 4.01 0.52
C PRO A 262 7.34 2.82 -0.35
N PHE A 263 6.85 2.77 -1.58
CA PHE A 263 7.54 2.03 -2.63
C PHE A 263 8.84 2.78 -2.97
N ARG A 264 9.89 2.01 -3.27
CA ARG A 264 11.25 2.52 -3.42
C ARG A 264 11.82 2.09 -4.76
N SER A 265 12.31 3.06 -5.53
CA SER A 265 12.94 2.84 -6.83
C SER A 265 14.21 3.68 -6.94
N ILE A 266 15.19 3.22 -7.70
CA ILE A 266 16.46 3.93 -7.91
C ILE A 266 16.98 3.72 -9.32
N GLY A 267 17.47 4.80 -9.94
CA GLY A 267 18.19 4.77 -11.22
C GLY A 267 19.69 5.03 -11.05
N SER A 268 20.46 4.86 -12.13
CA SER A 268 21.89 5.12 -12.16
C SER A 268 22.32 6.23 -13.13
N GLY A 269 21.39 6.85 -13.86
CA GLY A 269 21.72 7.88 -14.86
C GLY A 269 22.65 7.35 -15.96
N GLY A 270 22.48 6.07 -16.35
CA GLY A 270 23.37 5.39 -17.30
C GLY A 270 24.73 4.95 -16.74
N SER A 271 25.01 5.23 -15.45
CA SER A 271 26.24 4.76 -14.83
C SER A 271 26.19 3.25 -14.59
N ARG A 272 27.28 2.54 -14.91
CA ARG A 272 27.40 1.12 -14.60
C ARG A 272 27.64 0.89 -13.11
N VAL A 273 26.88 -0.03 -12.54
CA VAL A 273 26.85 -0.38 -11.11
C VAL A 273 27.29 -1.83 -10.96
N SER A 274 28.01 -2.16 -9.89
CA SER A 274 28.39 -3.54 -9.60
C SER A 274 27.13 -4.42 -9.48
N ALA A 275 27.09 -5.50 -10.25
CA ALA A 275 25.94 -6.40 -10.29
C ALA A 275 26.30 -7.79 -9.77
N TYR A 276 25.29 -8.48 -9.25
CA TYR A 276 25.38 -9.83 -8.72
C TYR A 276 24.17 -10.64 -9.18
N THR A 277 24.40 -11.91 -9.53
CA THR A 277 23.36 -12.88 -9.83
C THR A 277 23.40 -14.02 -8.81
N LEU A 278 22.33 -14.82 -8.71
CA LEU A 278 22.41 -16.11 -8.05
C LEU A 278 23.27 -17.06 -8.88
N ALA A 279 24.32 -17.62 -8.28
CA ALA A 279 25.05 -18.76 -8.82
C ALA A 279 24.46 -20.10 -8.34
N SER A 280 23.80 -20.07 -7.18
CA SER A 280 23.04 -21.18 -6.62
C SER A 280 21.94 -20.64 -5.71
N ALA A 281 21.11 -21.51 -5.14
CA ALA A 281 20.04 -21.13 -4.21
C ALA A 281 20.53 -20.40 -2.94
N THR A 282 21.84 -20.38 -2.68
CA THR A 282 22.43 -19.82 -1.46
C THR A 282 23.65 -18.94 -1.71
N GLU A 283 24.00 -18.66 -2.97
CA GLU A 283 25.25 -17.96 -3.30
C GLU A 283 25.03 -16.90 -4.37
N LEU A 284 25.47 -15.67 -4.08
CA LEU A 284 25.59 -14.60 -5.06
C LEU A 284 26.97 -14.62 -5.71
N LYS A 285 26.99 -14.44 -7.02
CA LYS A 285 28.21 -14.29 -7.82
C LYS A 285 28.19 -12.96 -8.53
N LYS A 286 29.33 -12.27 -8.53
CA LYS A 286 29.50 -11.03 -9.28
C LYS A 286 29.29 -11.27 -10.78
N SER A 287 28.47 -10.45 -11.40
CA SER A 287 28.20 -10.44 -12.85
C SER A 287 28.76 -9.17 -13.50
N GLU A 288 28.49 -8.98 -14.79
CA GLU A 288 28.87 -7.76 -15.49
C GLU A 288 28.13 -6.55 -14.92
N PRO A 289 28.78 -5.39 -14.75
CA PRO A 289 28.12 -4.20 -14.27
C PRO A 289 26.97 -3.75 -15.19
N VAL A 290 25.81 -3.46 -14.58
CA VAL A 290 24.58 -3.04 -15.26
C VAL A 290 24.32 -1.55 -15.06
N ALA A 291 23.57 -0.92 -15.97
CA ALA A 291 23.08 0.44 -15.82
C ALA A 291 21.54 0.43 -15.85
N SER A 292 20.89 1.43 -15.27
CA SER A 292 19.45 1.60 -15.46
C SER A 292 19.22 2.02 -16.90
N GLU A 293 18.51 1.19 -17.66
CA GLU A 293 18.06 1.50 -19.00
C GLU A 293 16.57 1.83 -18.95
N CYS A 294 16.19 2.90 -19.64
CA CYS A 294 14.80 3.25 -19.88
C CYS A 294 14.70 3.58 -21.36
N ASP A 295 13.77 2.93 -22.04
CA ASP A 295 13.47 3.18 -23.45
C ASP A 295 12.78 4.54 -23.68
#